data_AF-A0A962QGG4-F1
#
_entry.id   AF-A0A962QGG4-F1
#
_cell.length_a   1.000
_cell.length_b   1.000
_cell.length_c   1.000
_cell.angle_alpha   90.00
_cell.angle_beta   90.00
_cell.angle_gamma   90.00
#
_symmetry.space_group_name_H-M   'P 1'
#
loop_
_entity.id
_entity.type
_entity.pdbx_description
1 polymer ?
#
loop_
_entity_poly.entity_id
_entity_poly.type
_entity_poly.pdbx_seq_one_letter_code
_entity_poly.pdbx_strand_id
1 'polypeptide(L)'
;MTPAVPISSEEPPKTLLDVVAEHSIRAVSPDFQVLVQALLEEYKTAADAVILYGSCLRSGALDEGIGDLYVLVNDYRAAYAKRYLSTLNAWLAPNVFYLEVPHAGRLLRAKYA
;
A
#
# COMPACT_ATOMS: atom_id res chain seq x y z
N MET A 1 13.25 -20.80 -5.98
CA MET A 1 11.96 -21.28 -5.47
C MET A 1 11.90 -20.92 -3.99
N THR A 2 11.12 -19.91 -3.62
CA THR A 2 10.91 -19.57 -2.21
C THR A 2 10.11 -20.71 -1.57
N PRO A 3 10.50 -21.26 -0.42
CA PRO A 3 9.64 -22.21 0.29
C PRO A 3 8.34 -21.49 0.67
N ALA A 4 7.19 -22.10 0.41
CA ALA A 4 5.92 -21.56 0.87
C ALA A 4 5.93 -21.57 2.40
N VAL A 5 5.82 -20.39 3.01
CA VAL A 5 5.60 -20.29 4.46
C VAL A 5 4.27 -21.00 4.75
N PRO A 6 4.22 -21.98 5.67
CA PRO A 6 2.97 -22.64 6.00
C PRO A 6 2.02 -21.60 6.61
N ILE A 7 0.99 -21.23 5.85
CA ILE A 7 -0.08 -20.35 6.33
C ILE A 7 -0.80 -21.14 7.43
N SER A 8 -0.79 -20.62 8.67
CA SER A 8 -1.46 -21.29 9.77
C SER A 8 -2.95 -21.40 9.47
N SER A 9 -3.52 -22.59 9.62
CA SER A 9 -4.95 -22.85 9.42
C SER A 9 -5.80 -22.47 10.64
N GLU A 10 -5.16 -21.93 11.68
CA GLU A 10 -5.80 -21.49 12.92
C GLU A 10 -6.34 -20.05 12.76
N GLU A 11 -7.63 -19.84 13.06
CA GLU A 11 -8.23 -18.52 12.95
C GLU A 11 -7.57 -17.53 13.92
N PRO A 12 -7.26 -16.30 13.50
CA PRO A 12 -6.65 -15.31 14.38
C PRO A 12 -7.59 -15.00 15.57
N PRO A 13 -7.05 -14.83 16.80
CA PRO A 13 -7.88 -14.58 17.97
C PRO A 13 -8.82 -13.40 17.77
N LYS A 14 -10.12 -13.58 18.12
CA LYS A 14 -11.14 -12.54 17.85
C LYS A 14 -10.75 -11.16 18.38
N THR A 15 -10.11 -11.08 19.54
CA THR A 15 -9.62 -9.82 20.12
C THR A 15 -8.62 -9.08 19.23
N LEU A 16 -7.82 -9.79 18.42
CA LEU A 16 -6.94 -9.18 17.42
C LEU A 16 -7.73 -8.62 16.24
N LEU A 17 -8.75 -9.36 15.77
CA LEU A 17 -9.64 -8.88 14.69
C LEU A 17 -10.44 -7.64 15.13
N ASP A 18 -10.99 -7.66 16.35
CA ASP A 18 -11.74 -6.53 16.92
C ASP A 18 -10.84 -5.27 17.02
N VAL A 19 -9.58 -5.41 17.50
CA VAL A 19 -8.61 -4.31 17.58
C VAL A 19 -8.19 -3.80 16.19
N VAL A 20 -7.93 -4.69 15.23
CA VAL A 20 -7.57 -4.29 13.86
C VAL A 20 -8.74 -3.54 13.20
N ALA A 21 -9.97 -4.04 13.33
CA ALA A 21 -11.16 -3.37 12.81
C ALA A 21 -11.36 -1.97 13.44
N GLU A 22 -11.21 -1.84 14.76
CA GLU A 22 -11.33 -0.56 15.47
C GLU A 22 -10.23 0.44 15.07
N HIS A 23 -9.04 -0.04 14.71
CA HIS A 23 -7.98 0.79 14.13
C HIS A 23 -8.25 1.16 12.66
N SER A 24 -8.77 0.25 11.84
CA SER A 24 -9.02 0.47 10.41
C SER A 24 -10.16 1.45 10.10
N ILE A 25 -11.11 1.65 11.03
CA ILE A 25 -12.20 2.64 10.87
C ILE A 25 -11.81 4.07 11.28
N ARG A 26 -10.58 4.29 11.77
CA ARG A 26 -10.14 5.62 12.23
C ARG A 26 -9.89 6.55 11.04
N ALA A 27 -10.37 7.78 11.15
CA ALA A 27 -10.16 8.79 10.12
C ALA A 27 -8.67 9.13 9.97
N VAL A 28 -8.20 9.20 8.72
CA VAL A 28 -6.85 9.64 8.32
C VAL A 28 -6.95 10.97 7.56
N SER A 29 -5.83 11.65 7.29
CA SER A 29 -5.86 12.92 6.54
C SER A 29 -6.57 12.74 5.18
N PRO A 30 -7.41 13.70 4.73
CA PRO A 30 -7.95 13.73 3.37
C PRO A 30 -6.89 13.61 2.26
N ASP A 31 -5.65 14.06 2.52
CA ASP A 31 -4.51 13.90 1.60
C ASP A 31 -4.23 12.43 1.24
N PHE A 32 -4.58 11.48 2.11
CA PHE A 32 -4.43 10.06 1.81
C PHE A 32 -5.29 9.65 0.61
N GLN A 33 -6.51 10.18 0.48
CA GLN A 33 -7.41 9.86 -0.64
C GLN A 33 -6.85 10.34 -1.99
N VAL A 34 -6.04 11.41 -1.98
CA VAL A 34 -5.34 11.91 -3.17
C VAL A 34 -4.26 10.93 -3.62
N LEU A 35 -3.51 10.35 -2.67
CA LEU A 35 -2.50 9.32 -2.93
C LEU A 35 -3.15 8.00 -3.37
N VAL A 36 -4.26 7.58 -2.72
CA VAL A 36 -5.04 6.39 -3.12
C VAL A 36 -5.56 6.54 -4.56
N GLN A 37 -6.16 7.68 -4.90
CA GLN A 37 -6.71 7.91 -6.24
C GLN A 37 -5.62 7.83 -7.32
N ALA A 38 -4.43 8.42 -7.08
CA ALA A 38 -3.31 8.32 -8.01
C ALA A 38 -2.83 6.86 -8.22
N LEU A 39 -2.79 6.05 -7.16
CA LEU A 39 -2.46 4.62 -7.24
C LEU A 39 -3.55 3.81 -7.96
N LEU A 40 -4.82 4.12 -7.74
CA LEU A 40 -5.94 3.51 -8.46
C LEU A 40 -5.96 3.90 -9.94
N GLU A 41 -5.46 5.08 -10.31
CA GLU A 41 -5.28 5.48 -11.72
C GLU A 41 -4.06 4.82 -12.39
N GLU A 42 -2.98 4.56 -11.63
CA GLU A 42 -1.81 3.82 -12.08
C GLU A 42 -2.12 2.33 -12.30
N TYR A 43 -2.67 1.65 -11.29
CA TYR A 43 -2.90 0.20 -11.29
C TYR A 43 -4.28 -0.23 -11.80
N LYS A 44 -5.27 0.68 -11.81
CA LYS A 44 -6.61 0.45 -12.40
C LYS A 44 -7.26 -0.80 -11.79
N THR A 45 -7.79 -1.69 -12.64
CA THR A 45 -8.42 -2.96 -12.23
C THR A 45 -7.47 -3.99 -11.64
N ALA A 46 -6.16 -3.71 -11.56
CA ALA A 46 -5.19 -4.60 -10.91
C ALA A 46 -5.07 -4.35 -9.40
N ALA A 47 -5.48 -3.18 -8.89
CA ALA A 47 -5.44 -2.86 -7.46
C ALA A 47 -6.76 -3.23 -6.76
N ASP A 48 -6.65 -4.02 -5.70
CA ASP A 48 -7.77 -4.45 -4.87
C ASP A 48 -7.91 -3.57 -3.61
N ALA A 49 -6.80 -3.09 -3.04
CA ALA A 49 -6.78 -2.21 -1.88
C ALA A 49 -5.46 -1.42 -1.74
N VAL A 50 -5.50 -0.29 -1.03
CA VAL A 50 -4.31 0.47 -0.61
C VAL A 50 -4.28 0.58 0.92
N ILE A 51 -3.15 0.26 1.54
CA ILE A 51 -2.98 0.27 3.00
C ILE A 51 -1.93 1.32 3.39
N LEU A 52 -2.34 2.31 4.19
CA LEU A 52 -1.44 3.25 4.86
C LEU A 52 -0.90 2.63 6.15
N TYR A 53 0.40 2.76 6.39
CA TYR A 53 1.05 2.28 7.61
C TYR A 53 2.08 3.30 8.15
N GLY A 54 3.07 2.80 8.91
CA GLY A 54 4.27 3.55 9.28
C GLY A 54 4.02 4.78 10.16
N SER A 55 4.78 5.85 9.96
CA SER A 55 4.79 7.03 10.84
C SER A 55 3.68 8.03 10.48
N CYS A 56 3.39 8.22 9.20
CA CYS A 56 2.35 9.16 8.76
C CYS A 56 0.94 8.76 9.25
N LEU A 57 0.67 7.46 9.39
CA LEU A 57 -0.56 6.97 10.04
C LEU A 57 -0.71 7.43 11.50
N ARG A 58 0.41 7.65 12.22
CA ARG A 58 0.41 8.03 13.65
C ARG A 58 0.52 9.53 13.89
N SER A 59 1.12 10.28 12.98
CA SER A 59 1.15 11.75 13.05
C SER A 59 -0.14 12.39 12.51
N GLY A 60 -0.86 11.70 11.61
CA GLY A 60 -1.97 12.28 10.85
C GLY A 60 -1.52 13.26 9.76
N ALA A 61 -0.20 13.44 9.59
CA ALA A 61 0.43 14.40 8.69
C ALA A 61 1.13 13.67 7.53
N LEU A 62 0.70 13.97 6.29
CA LEU A 62 1.21 13.43 5.02
C LEU A 62 1.95 14.50 4.18
N ASP A 63 2.19 15.66 4.78
CA ASP A 63 2.79 16.85 4.16
C ASP A 63 4.22 17.12 4.62
N GLU A 64 4.55 16.84 5.90
CA GLU A 64 5.94 16.89 6.40
C GLU A 64 6.74 15.59 6.15
N GLY A 65 6.11 14.51 5.71
CA GLY A 65 6.72 13.18 5.61
C GLY A 65 6.38 12.40 4.34
N ILE A 66 7.18 11.38 4.03
CA ILE A 66 6.89 10.41 2.96
C ILE A 66 5.98 9.31 3.55
N GLY A 67 4.75 9.22 3.04
CA GLY A 67 3.80 8.19 3.48
C GLY A 67 4.26 6.77 3.17
N ASP A 68 4.19 5.91 4.18
CA ASP A 68 4.48 4.48 4.14
C ASP A 68 3.23 3.71 3.63
N LEU A 69 3.21 3.21 2.38
CA LEU A 69 2.03 2.57 1.75
C LEU A 69 2.27 1.13 1.23
N TYR A 70 1.21 0.33 1.12
CA TYR A 70 1.16 -0.90 0.30
C TYR A 70 0.01 -0.84 -0.71
N VAL A 71 0.19 -1.44 -1.89
CA VAL A 71 -0.86 -1.66 -2.88
C VAL A 71 -1.09 -3.16 -3.04
N LEU A 72 -2.22 -3.65 -2.53
CA LEU A 72 -2.63 -5.03 -2.76
C LEU A 72 -3.16 -5.15 -4.20
N VAL A 73 -2.57 -6.07 -4.97
CA VAL A 73 -2.93 -6.31 -6.37
C VAL A 73 -3.33 -7.76 -6.62
N ASN A 74 -4.35 -7.96 -7.45
CA ASN A 74 -4.88 -9.31 -7.75
C ASN A 74 -3.91 -10.17 -8.57
N ASP A 75 -3.21 -9.59 -9.55
CA ASP A 75 -2.18 -10.27 -10.34
C ASP A 75 -1.05 -9.31 -10.73
N TYR A 76 0.20 -9.65 -10.37
CA TYR A 76 1.37 -8.82 -10.65
C TYR A 76 1.69 -8.63 -12.15
N ARG A 77 1.18 -9.49 -13.04
CA ARG A 77 1.30 -9.33 -14.50
C ARG A 77 0.26 -8.36 -15.05
N ALA A 78 -0.90 -8.23 -14.40
CA ALA A 78 -1.88 -7.19 -14.67
C ALA A 78 -1.38 -5.82 -14.13
N ALA A 79 -0.82 -5.81 -12.91
CA ALA A 79 -0.24 -4.62 -12.29
C ALA A 79 0.96 -4.05 -13.08
N TYR A 80 1.91 -4.90 -13.49
CA TYR A 80 3.07 -4.45 -14.26
C TYR A 80 2.89 -4.59 -15.76
N ALA A 81 2.49 -3.49 -16.41
CA ALA A 81 2.39 -3.34 -17.87
C ALA A 81 3.67 -3.71 -18.66
N LYS A 82 4.82 -3.87 -17.98
CA LYS A 82 6.09 -4.34 -18.57
C LYS A 82 6.55 -5.63 -17.88
N ARG A 83 6.45 -6.75 -18.61
CA ARG A 83 6.75 -8.12 -18.12
C ARG A 83 8.11 -8.30 -17.44
N TYR A 84 9.12 -7.47 -17.72
CA TYR A 84 10.43 -7.55 -17.06
C TYR A 84 10.41 -7.12 -15.58
N LEU A 85 9.46 -6.27 -15.15
CA LEU A 85 9.34 -5.87 -13.74
C LEU A 85 8.86 -7.05 -12.88
N SER A 86 7.94 -7.86 -13.40
CA SER A 86 7.50 -9.09 -12.70
C SER A 86 8.62 -10.12 -12.51
N THR A 87 9.60 -10.19 -13.41
CA THR A 87 10.80 -11.03 -13.23
C THR A 87 11.83 -10.42 -12.28
N LEU A 88 11.88 -9.08 -12.14
CA LEU A 88 12.74 -8.42 -11.15
C LEU A 88 12.18 -8.52 -9.73
N ASN A 89 10.87 -8.42 -9.54
CA ASN A 89 10.20 -8.71 -8.26
C ASN A 89 10.34 -10.17 -7.79
N ALA A 90 10.70 -11.09 -8.69
CA ALA A 90 11.01 -12.49 -8.33
C ALA A 90 12.48 -12.71 -7.94
N TRP A 91 13.33 -11.67 -8.01
CA TRP A 91 14.78 -11.76 -7.80
C TRP A 91 15.34 -10.72 -6.81
N LEU A 92 14.68 -9.57 -6.70
CA LEU A 92 14.87 -8.59 -5.64
C LEU A 92 13.64 -8.62 -4.71
N ALA A 93 13.86 -8.48 -3.41
CA ALA A 93 12.81 -8.29 -2.40
C ALA A 93 11.93 -7.07 -2.77
N PRO A 94 10.65 -7.01 -2.35
CA PRO A 94 9.61 -6.23 -3.03
C PRO A 94 10.03 -4.80 -3.35
N ASN A 95 9.89 -4.43 -4.63
CA ASN A 95 10.34 -3.12 -5.11
C ASN A 95 9.51 -2.02 -4.45
N VAL A 96 10.18 -1.15 -3.69
CA VAL A 96 9.57 0.06 -3.13
C VAL A 96 9.61 1.16 -4.19
N PHE A 97 8.45 1.48 -4.74
CA PHE A 97 8.23 2.57 -5.69
C PHE A 97 8.05 3.91 -4.95
N TYR A 98 8.13 5.00 -5.69
CA TYR A 98 8.00 6.36 -5.16
C TYR A 98 6.99 7.16 -5.99
N LEU A 99 6.10 7.87 -5.31
CA LEU A 99 4.98 8.61 -5.86
C LEU A 99 5.03 10.05 -5.33
N GLU A 100 4.94 11.03 -6.24
CA GLU A 100 4.71 12.44 -5.89
C GLU A 100 3.43 12.93 -6.57
N VAL A 101 2.53 13.54 -5.80
CA VAL A 101 1.24 14.07 -6.30
C VAL A 101 1.11 15.55 -5.93
N PRO A 102 1.06 16.48 -6.90
CA PRO A 102 0.76 17.88 -6.63
C PRO A 102 -0.68 18.05 -6.13
N HIS A 103 -0.85 18.63 -4.94
CA HIS A 103 -2.16 18.85 -4.33
C HIS A 103 -2.19 20.14 -3.52
N ALA A 104 -3.21 20.98 -3.70
CA ALA A 104 -3.44 22.21 -2.92
C ALA A 104 -2.21 23.16 -2.80
N GLY A 105 -1.31 23.18 -3.80
CA GLY A 105 -0.08 23.98 -3.78
C GLY A 105 1.12 23.35 -3.06
N ARG A 106 0.94 22.17 -2.44
CA ARG A 106 2.01 21.31 -1.90
C ARG A 106 2.25 20.08 -2.80
N LEU A 107 3.31 19.33 -2.50
CA LEU A 107 3.64 18.08 -3.18
C LEU A 107 3.54 16.94 -2.15
N LEU A 108 2.48 16.14 -2.24
CA LEU A 108 2.32 14.95 -1.40
C LEU A 108 3.29 13.86 -1.86
N ARG A 109 3.87 13.13 -0.92
CA ARG A 109 4.92 12.14 -1.19
C ARG A 109 4.59 10.81 -0.52
N ALA A 110 4.70 9.74 -1.28
CA ALA A 110 4.57 8.39 -0.75
C ALA A 110 5.63 7.46 -1.34
N LYS A 111 5.98 6.43 -0.56
CA LYS A 111 6.68 5.25 -1.06
C LYS A 111 5.74 4.06 -0.89
N TYR A 112 5.68 3.18 -1.88
CA TYR A 112 4.72 2.08 -1.88
C TYR A 112 5.32 0.77 -2.39
N ALA A 113 4.76 -0.36 -2.00
CA ALA A 113 5.17 -1.71 -2.41
C ALA A 113 3.97 -2.63 -2.66
#